data_AF-A0AB39ZBY7-F1
#
_entry.id   AF-A0AB39ZBY7-F1
#
_cell.length_a   1.000
_cell.length_b   1.000
_cell.length_c   1.000
_cell.angle_alpha   90.00
_cell.angle_beta   90.00
_cell.angle_gamma   90.00
#
_symmetry.space_group_name_H-M   'P 1'
#
loop_
_entity.id
_entity.type
_entity.pdbx_description
1 polymer ?
#
loop_
_entity_poly.entity_id
_entity_poly.type
_entity_poly.pdbx_seq_one_letter_code
_entity_poly.pdbx_strand_id
1 'polypeptide(L)'
;MVRSASLAAHSLSAGAGVGRLAITKKLVLWSVLVLQVGFIGCIWLLQMSRGQESQQRSALEQSGARVNFVASGEAGKTPLEAIPRVDGTRCPRQHENVNRYDRDFYQMKPDRLNESHLPDYNVPAYVDAEMGLTPALWCYREGTINESLRLNDMDYLMAPPQCRCESGWHGRDCGQPEIIWRALMTSNRASKRGGSTPLQLVEASSTSLHRLFYMLELGVWDHLSLELLELQIRALIEVVDYFLIYYVSNGSKERSLENMLGSRTAYTLHHCSSETNCSSSMAYSHFRRQLWQQCGVQMQAQDLLLHGDSGTVYAPAALKFLKYYAKDVLPLKFRLKYNVYGFYWQHPKKTLLNGVISSLGHLHSAQLDAHRLHRLASSTLGDLNHYGGWNCELCQSPEQIVLLFQSSSQQKLPVKLPNDTRNAHIDANYMQQLIANGVHIDGTTQLLRLREQSEKYFAPEEALLHSSQYGQLLVNLYDVDVLEDLQEEE
;
A
#
# COMPACT_ATOMS: atom_id res chain seq x y z
N MET A 1 -62.52 -32.10 50.46
CA MET A 1 -63.42 -31.22 49.68
C MET A 1 -63.15 -29.78 50.07
N VAL A 2 -62.74 -28.97 49.08
CA VAL A 2 -62.99 -27.53 48.89
C VAL A 2 -62.78 -26.53 50.06
N ARG A 3 -61.69 -25.75 49.91
CA ARG A 3 -61.49 -24.29 50.08
C ARG A 3 -61.51 -23.59 51.47
N SER A 4 -60.46 -22.76 51.60
CA SER A 4 -60.39 -21.40 52.19
C SER A 4 -60.13 -21.20 53.70
N ALA A 5 -59.02 -20.52 54.03
CA ALA A 5 -58.84 -19.52 55.12
C ALA A 5 -57.36 -19.04 55.09
N SER A 6 -57.01 -17.79 54.75
CA SER A 6 -57.02 -16.54 55.53
C SER A 6 -56.08 -16.48 56.76
N LEU A 7 -54.97 -15.73 56.59
CA LEU A 7 -54.28 -14.80 57.50
C LEU A 7 -54.55 -14.85 59.02
N ALA A 8 -53.50 -15.01 59.84
CA ALA A 8 -52.87 -13.95 60.68
C ALA A 8 -52.23 -14.45 62.01
N ALA A 9 -50.95 -14.08 62.19
CA ALA A 9 -50.27 -13.56 63.38
C ALA A 9 -50.09 -14.36 64.71
N HIS A 10 -48.80 -14.70 64.95
CA HIS A 10 -47.93 -14.33 66.11
C HIS A 10 -47.89 -15.14 67.43
N SER A 11 -46.66 -15.57 67.78
CA SER A 11 -45.95 -15.51 69.09
C SER A 11 -45.00 -16.73 69.25
N LEU A 12 -43.83 -16.74 69.92
CA LEU A 12 -42.77 -15.79 70.30
C LEU A 12 -41.59 -16.64 70.84
N SER A 13 -40.35 -16.11 70.77
CA SER A 13 -39.11 -16.56 71.44
C SER A 13 -38.42 -17.83 70.89
N ALA A 14 -37.10 -18.00 70.83
CA ALA A 14 -35.88 -17.32 71.32
C ALA A 14 -34.76 -17.67 70.29
N GLY A 15 -33.61 -17.03 70.10
CA GLY A 15 -32.72 -16.23 70.93
C GLY A 15 -31.31 -16.32 70.30
N ALA A 16 -30.50 -15.27 70.46
CA ALA A 16 -29.07 -15.16 70.16
C ALA A 16 -28.60 -15.09 68.69
N GLY A 17 -28.02 -13.94 68.28
CA GLY A 17 -27.22 -13.88 67.06
C GLY A 17 -26.83 -12.51 66.49
N VAL A 18 -27.12 -11.38 67.14
CA VAL A 18 -26.95 -10.03 66.52
C VAL A 18 -25.49 -9.52 66.51
N GLY A 19 -24.54 -10.26 67.10
CA GLY A 19 -23.12 -9.83 67.15
C GLY A 19 -22.23 -10.21 65.96
N ARG A 20 -22.62 -11.17 65.09
CA ARG A 20 -21.72 -11.73 64.07
C ARG A 20 -21.90 -11.21 62.64
N LEU A 21 -23.05 -10.62 62.28
CA LEU A 21 -23.32 -10.21 60.89
C LEU A 21 -22.71 -8.84 60.49
N ALA A 22 -22.45 -7.96 61.45
CA ALA A 22 -21.88 -6.64 61.15
C ALA A 22 -20.37 -6.70 60.89
N ILE A 23 -19.68 -7.65 61.53
CA ILE A 23 -18.23 -7.84 61.41
C ILE A 23 -17.90 -8.50 60.07
N THR A 24 -18.73 -9.43 59.58
CA THR A 24 -18.52 -10.10 58.29
C THR A 24 -18.75 -9.16 57.11
N LYS A 25 -19.77 -8.28 57.15
CA LYS A 25 -19.97 -7.27 56.09
C LYS A 25 -18.82 -6.28 56.00
N LYS A 26 -18.27 -5.83 57.14
CA LYS A 26 -17.09 -4.96 57.13
C LYS A 26 -15.86 -5.69 56.59
N LEU A 27 -15.60 -6.93 57.01
CA LEU A 27 -14.48 -7.72 56.49
C LEU A 27 -14.55 -7.96 54.99
N VAL A 28 -15.74 -8.23 54.44
CA VAL A 28 -15.94 -8.40 52.99
C VAL A 28 -15.74 -7.09 52.23
N LEU A 29 -16.19 -5.96 52.78
CA LEU A 29 -15.93 -4.65 52.18
C LEU A 29 -14.44 -4.29 52.19
N TRP A 30 -13.74 -4.59 53.29
CA TRP A 30 -12.29 -4.40 53.37
C TRP A 30 -11.53 -5.34 52.43
N SER A 31 -11.97 -6.59 52.24
CA SER A 31 -11.32 -7.49 51.29
C SER A 31 -11.49 -7.04 49.84
N VAL A 32 -12.67 -6.54 49.46
CA VAL A 32 -12.92 -5.99 48.12
C VAL A 32 -12.08 -4.73 47.87
N LEU A 33 -11.96 -3.85 48.87
CA LEU A 33 -11.19 -2.62 48.73
C LEU A 33 -9.68 -2.90 48.63
N VAL A 34 -9.16 -3.88 49.38
CA VAL A 34 -7.76 -4.34 49.25
C VAL A 34 -7.51 -4.95 47.87
N LEU A 35 -8.46 -5.71 47.32
CA LEU A 35 -8.34 -6.32 46.00
C LEU A 35 -8.35 -5.25 44.89
N GLN A 36 -9.19 -4.23 45.01
CA GLN A 36 -9.23 -3.09 44.08
C GLN A 36 -7.94 -2.26 44.12
N VAL A 37 -7.40 -1.97 45.31
CA VAL A 37 -6.12 -1.25 45.45
C VAL A 37 -4.96 -2.10 44.93
N GLY A 38 -4.98 -3.41 45.16
CA GLY A 38 -4.01 -4.35 44.60
C GLY A 38 -4.04 -4.37 43.08
N PHE A 39 -5.22 -4.38 42.47
CA PHE A 39 -5.37 -4.37 41.01
C PHE A 39 -4.86 -3.07 40.38
N ILE A 40 -5.18 -1.92 41.00
CA ILE A 40 -4.65 -0.61 40.59
C ILE A 40 -3.12 -0.56 40.74
N GLY A 41 -2.58 -1.11 41.84
CA GLY A 41 -1.13 -1.23 42.06
C GLY A 41 -0.43 -2.11 41.02
N CYS A 42 -1.04 -3.24 40.62
CA CYS A 42 -0.51 -4.10 39.56
C CYS A 42 -0.54 -3.42 38.19
N ILE A 43 -1.59 -2.67 37.85
CA ILE A 43 -1.65 -1.87 36.61
C ILE A 43 -0.56 -0.79 36.64
N TRP A 44 -0.35 -0.14 37.79
CA TRP A 44 0.71 0.87 37.94
C TRP A 44 2.10 0.26 37.80
N LEU A 45 2.36 -0.92 38.36
CA LEU A 45 3.62 -1.65 38.21
C LEU A 45 3.86 -2.13 36.76
N LEU A 46 2.81 -2.56 36.06
CA LEU A 46 2.89 -2.93 34.64
C LEU A 46 3.16 -1.71 33.74
N GLN A 47 2.56 -0.55 34.04
CA GLN A 47 2.85 0.70 33.35
C GLN A 47 4.27 1.21 33.64
N MET A 48 4.75 1.04 34.87
CA MET A 48 6.11 1.45 35.27
C MET A 48 7.18 0.53 34.66
N SER A 49 6.91 -0.78 34.53
CA SER A 49 7.75 -1.75 33.81
C SER A 49 7.83 -1.44 32.31
N ARG A 50 6.71 -1.09 31.66
CA ARG A 50 6.68 -0.63 30.26
C ARG A 50 7.40 0.71 30.07
N GLY A 51 7.33 1.60 31.05
CA GLY A 51 8.08 2.87 31.07
C GLY A 51 9.59 2.68 31.17
N GLN A 52 10.05 1.63 31.85
CA GLN A 52 11.48 1.32 31.97
C GLN A 52 12.05 0.71 30.68
N GLU A 53 11.32 -0.19 30.00
CA GLU A 53 11.71 -0.70 28.68
C GLU A 53 11.70 0.38 27.59
N SER A 54 10.78 1.35 27.65
CA SER A 54 10.79 2.49 26.72
C SER A 54 11.94 3.45 27.02
N GLN A 55 12.26 3.74 28.29
CA GLN A 55 13.42 4.56 28.66
C GLN A 55 14.76 3.91 28.32
N GLN A 56 14.89 2.59 28.38
CA GLN A 56 16.13 1.89 28.01
C GLN A 56 16.34 1.81 26.49
N ARG A 57 15.25 1.71 25.69
CA ARG A 57 15.32 1.85 24.23
C ARG A 57 15.60 3.30 23.81
N SER A 58 14.98 4.28 24.47
CA SER A 58 15.25 5.71 24.22
C SER A 58 16.64 6.15 24.68
N ALA A 59 17.22 5.59 25.75
CA ALA A 59 18.56 5.94 26.20
C ALA A 59 19.68 5.48 25.24
N LEU A 60 19.45 4.43 24.44
CA LEU A 60 20.40 3.99 23.41
C LEU A 60 20.33 4.83 22.12
N GLU A 61 19.17 5.44 21.82
CA GLU A 61 18.99 6.36 20.68
C GLU A 61 19.31 7.83 21.02
N GLN A 62 19.31 8.20 22.30
CA GLN A 62 19.47 9.58 22.77
C GLN A 62 20.92 9.97 23.10
N SER A 63 21.89 9.20 22.62
CA SER A 63 23.32 9.59 22.59
C SER A 63 23.68 10.48 21.38
N GLY A 64 22.72 10.80 20.51
CA GLY A 64 22.95 11.55 19.27
C GLY A 64 22.39 12.98 19.18
N ALA A 65 21.65 13.49 20.17
CA ALA A 65 21.03 14.81 20.05
C ALA A 65 20.81 15.52 21.39
N ARG A 66 21.83 16.22 21.88
CA ARG A 66 21.66 17.35 22.80
C ARG A 66 22.01 18.63 22.05
N VAL A 67 21.00 19.44 21.75
CA VAL A 67 21.18 20.79 21.20
C VAL A 67 21.37 21.74 22.38
N ASN A 68 22.61 22.19 22.58
CA ASN A 68 22.91 23.33 23.44
C ASN A 68 22.64 24.62 22.65
N PHE A 69 21.76 25.47 23.17
CA PHE A 69 21.63 26.85 22.70
C PHE A 69 22.85 27.65 23.14
N VAL A 70 23.76 27.93 22.20
CA VAL A 70 24.70 29.05 22.30
C VAL A 70 24.70 29.75 20.95
N ALA A 71 24.21 30.99 20.94
CA ALA A 71 24.37 31.91 19.84
C ALA A 71 25.83 32.42 19.83
N SER A 72 26.58 32.18 18.75
CA SER A 72 27.63 33.09 18.27
C SER A 72 28.25 32.63 16.95
N GLY A 73 28.42 33.58 16.03
CA GLY A 73 29.61 33.68 15.17
C GLY A 73 29.61 32.93 13.84
N GLU A 74 29.50 33.68 12.76
CA GLU A 74 29.82 33.29 11.38
C GLU A 74 31.23 32.67 11.25
N ALA A 75 31.35 31.58 10.49
CA ALA A 75 32.46 31.31 9.57
C ALA A 75 32.22 30.03 8.73
N GLY A 76 32.16 30.20 7.40
CA GLY A 76 32.61 29.21 6.41
C GLY A 76 31.79 27.93 6.21
N LYS A 77 30.71 27.99 5.43
CA LYS A 77 30.22 26.83 4.68
C LYS A 77 30.16 27.16 3.20
N THR A 78 30.92 26.40 2.42
CA THR A 78 30.86 26.31 0.96
C THR A 78 29.41 26.01 0.53
N PRO A 79 28.90 26.65 -0.55
CA PRO A 79 27.51 26.45 -0.94
C PRO A 79 27.36 25.07 -1.57
N LEU A 80 26.55 24.22 -0.93
CA LEU A 80 25.93 23.08 -1.58
C LEU A 80 25.07 23.64 -2.72
N GLU A 81 25.38 23.29 -3.96
CA GLU A 81 24.64 23.72 -5.15
C GLU A 81 23.13 23.47 -4.96
N ALA A 82 22.38 24.56 -4.80
CA ALA A 82 20.94 24.54 -4.90
C ALA A 82 20.60 24.27 -6.37
N ILE A 83 20.16 23.05 -6.67
CA ILE A 83 19.57 22.73 -7.98
C ILE A 83 18.43 23.74 -8.22
N PRO A 84 18.42 24.45 -9.35
CA PRO A 84 17.42 25.47 -9.62
C PRO A 84 16.02 24.85 -9.63
N ARG A 85 15.18 25.26 -8.69
CA ARG A 85 13.74 24.98 -8.72
C ARG A 85 13.11 25.92 -9.74
N VAL A 86 12.48 25.35 -10.76
CA VAL A 86 11.58 26.08 -11.66
C VAL A 86 10.17 25.57 -11.34
N ASP A 87 9.22 26.50 -11.16
CA ASP A 87 7.86 26.24 -10.65
C ASP A 87 7.29 24.89 -11.12
N GLY A 88 6.92 24.02 -10.16
CA GLY A 88 6.24 22.75 -10.43
C GLY A 88 7.11 21.63 -11.02
N THR A 89 8.43 21.79 -11.17
CA THR A 89 9.30 20.70 -11.68
C THR A 89 10.50 20.47 -10.79
N ARG A 90 10.76 19.19 -10.49
CA ARG A 90 11.92 18.74 -9.72
C ARG A 90 12.65 17.62 -10.46
N CYS A 91 13.85 17.95 -10.91
CA CYS A 91 14.74 16.99 -11.54
C CYS A 91 15.39 16.05 -10.51
N PRO A 92 15.68 14.80 -10.89
CA PRO A 92 16.40 13.87 -10.04
C PRO A 92 17.82 14.36 -9.79
N ARG A 93 18.40 13.95 -8.66
CA ARG A 93 19.83 14.17 -8.42
C ARG A 93 20.63 13.25 -9.33
N GLN A 94 21.68 13.77 -9.96
CA GLN A 94 22.52 13.07 -10.95
C GLN A 94 23.13 11.73 -10.47
N HIS A 95 23.08 11.42 -9.16
CA HIS A 95 23.61 10.18 -8.56
C HIS A 95 22.57 9.17 -8.06
N GLU A 96 21.28 9.49 -8.08
CA GLU A 96 20.22 8.49 -7.83
C GLU A 96 19.93 7.79 -9.16
N ASN A 97 20.88 6.96 -9.58
CA ASN A 97 20.77 6.16 -10.79
C ASN A 97 19.49 5.31 -10.70
N VAL A 98 18.73 5.34 -11.80
CA VAL A 98 17.61 4.46 -12.18
C VAL A 98 17.87 2.98 -11.84
N ASN A 99 19.15 2.61 -11.76
CA ASN A 99 19.60 1.29 -11.40
C ASN A 99 19.57 1.05 -9.88
N ARG A 100 18.51 0.37 -9.43
CA ARG A 100 18.37 -0.15 -8.06
C ARG A 100 18.64 -1.65 -7.97
N TYR A 101 19.22 -2.26 -9.01
CA TYR A 101 19.44 -3.70 -9.09
C TYR A 101 20.27 -4.22 -7.92
N ASP A 102 21.41 -3.59 -7.60
CA ASP A 102 22.28 -4.04 -6.51
C ASP A 102 21.65 -3.89 -5.11
N ARG A 103 20.64 -3.02 -5.00
CA ARG A 103 19.84 -2.85 -3.78
C ARG A 103 18.78 -3.93 -3.69
N ASP A 104 18.10 -4.23 -4.80
CA ASP A 104 16.93 -5.11 -4.80
C ASP A 104 17.33 -6.60 -5.00
N PHE A 105 18.52 -6.85 -5.51
CA PHE A 105 19.11 -8.19 -5.68
C PHE A 105 20.37 -8.35 -4.82
N TYR A 106 20.71 -9.59 -4.52
CA TYR A 106 21.98 -9.94 -3.93
C TYR A 106 22.55 -11.20 -4.57
N GLN A 107 23.86 -11.23 -4.70
CA GLN A 107 24.56 -12.42 -5.14
C GLN A 107 24.65 -13.40 -3.96
N MET A 108 24.12 -14.61 -4.14
CA MET A 108 24.42 -15.71 -3.23
C MET A 108 25.92 -16.02 -3.34
N LYS A 109 26.64 -15.81 -2.24
CA LYS A 109 27.98 -16.36 -2.11
C LYS A 109 27.80 -17.84 -1.78
N PRO A 110 28.35 -18.79 -2.56
CA PRO A 110 28.53 -20.13 -2.03
C PRO A 110 29.35 -19.98 -0.76
N ASP A 111 28.92 -20.59 0.35
CA ASP A 111 29.71 -20.60 1.57
C ASP A 111 31.10 -21.12 1.21
N ARG A 112 32.09 -20.23 1.23
CA ARG A 112 33.47 -20.66 1.31
C ARG A 112 33.56 -21.29 2.69
N LEU A 113 33.47 -22.61 2.74
CA LEU A 113 34.02 -23.41 3.83
C LEU A 113 35.31 -22.73 4.27
N ASN A 114 35.35 -22.32 5.54
CA ASN A 114 36.55 -21.77 6.15
C ASN A 114 37.73 -22.65 5.75
N GLU A 115 38.77 -22.04 5.20
CA GLU A 115 40.07 -22.60 4.82
C GLU A 115 40.84 -23.23 6.01
N SER A 116 40.17 -23.65 7.09
CA SER A 116 40.81 -24.24 8.26
C SER A 116 40.66 -25.76 8.37
N HIS A 117 39.86 -26.42 7.53
CA HIS A 117 39.80 -27.88 7.48
C HIS A 117 39.53 -28.41 6.06
N LEU A 118 40.58 -28.50 5.26
CA LEU A 118 40.62 -29.40 4.10
C LEU A 118 40.81 -30.84 4.62
N PRO A 119 39.86 -31.78 4.41
CA PRO A 119 40.21 -33.19 4.40
C PRO A 119 41.00 -33.47 3.12
N ASP A 120 42.07 -34.24 3.29
CA ASP A 120 43.16 -34.55 2.35
C ASP A 120 42.70 -35.43 1.16
N TYR A 121 41.65 -35.03 0.44
CA TYR A 121 41.20 -35.70 -0.77
C TYR A 121 41.47 -34.82 -1.99
N ASN A 122 42.46 -35.25 -2.78
CA ASN A 122 42.70 -34.75 -4.14
C ASN A 122 41.44 -34.96 -4.99
N VAL A 123 40.60 -33.93 -5.09
CA VAL A 123 39.56 -33.86 -6.13
C VAL A 123 40.27 -33.55 -7.45
N PRO A 124 40.17 -34.41 -8.48
CA PRO A 124 40.86 -34.17 -9.75
C PRO A 124 40.36 -32.88 -10.41
N ALA A 125 41.30 -32.07 -10.93
CA ALA A 125 41.07 -30.80 -11.62
C ALA A 125 40.16 -30.87 -12.87
N TYR A 126 39.64 -32.06 -13.21
CA TYR A 126 38.66 -32.23 -14.28
C TYR A 126 37.22 -31.90 -13.83
N VAL A 127 36.92 -31.97 -12.52
CA VAL A 127 35.57 -31.64 -12.01
C VAL A 127 35.29 -30.13 -12.10
N ASP A 128 36.32 -29.29 -11.91
CA ASP A 128 36.23 -27.83 -12.09
C ASP A 128 36.15 -27.40 -13.58
N ALA A 129 36.60 -28.25 -14.50
CA ALA A 129 36.60 -27.96 -15.93
C ALA A 129 35.28 -28.34 -16.63
N GLU A 130 34.56 -29.35 -16.11
CA GLU A 130 33.26 -29.80 -16.63
C GLU A 130 32.07 -29.06 -15.95
N MET A 131 32.22 -28.65 -14.69
CA MET A 131 31.30 -27.70 -14.04
C MET A 131 31.74 -26.27 -14.33
N GLY A 132 31.60 -25.84 -15.59
CA GLY A 132 31.90 -24.46 -15.97
C GLY A 132 31.29 -23.48 -14.96
N LEU A 133 32.13 -22.62 -14.37
CA LEU A 133 31.82 -21.49 -13.47
C LEU A 133 30.32 -21.39 -13.20
N THR A 134 29.85 -21.98 -12.09
CA THR A 134 28.43 -21.85 -11.72
C THR A 134 28.08 -20.37 -11.78
N PRO A 135 27.17 -19.94 -12.68
CA PRO A 135 26.91 -18.52 -12.87
C PRO A 135 26.47 -17.96 -11.52
N ALA A 136 27.05 -16.82 -11.15
CA ALA A 136 26.70 -16.09 -9.94
C ALA A 136 25.17 -16.02 -9.81
N LEU A 137 24.60 -16.76 -8.85
CA LEU A 137 23.16 -16.76 -8.64
C LEU A 137 22.77 -15.47 -7.91
N TRP A 138 21.97 -14.65 -8.57
CA TRP A 138 21.37 -13.46 -7.97
C TRP A 138 19.97 -13.78 -7.49
N CYS A 139 19.69 -13.48 -6.23
CA CYS A 139 18.39 -13.65 -5.61
C CYS A 139 17.75 -12.28 -5.37
N TYR A 140 16.45 -12.18 -5.66
CA TYR A 140 15.65 -11.00 -5.42
C TYR A 140 15.31 -10.91 -3.92
N ARG A 141 15.70 -9.82 -3.26
CA ARG A 141 15.67 -9.70 -1.79
C ARG A 141 14.28 -9.84 -1.20
N GLU A 142 13.30 -9.12 -1.75
CA GLU A 142 11.93 -9.09 -1.23
C GLU A 142 11.18 -10.41 -1.47
N GLY A 143 11.64 -11.23 -2.41
CA GLY A 143 11.02 -12.54 -2.69
C GLY A 143 11.77 -13.74 -2.14
N THR A 144 12.92 -13.55 -1.48
CA THR A 144 13.76 -14.65 -0.99
C THR A 144 13.72 -14.71 0.53
N ILE A 145 13.49 -15.91 1.08
CA ILE A 145 13.49 -16.14 2.52
C ILE A 145 14.92 -15.95 3.04
N ASN A 146 15.11 -15.07 4.04
CA ASN A 146 16.38 -14.89 4.76
C ASN A 146 16.65 -16.07 5.70
N GLU A 147 16.77 -17.26 5.16
CA GLU A 147 17.30 -18.38 5.89
C GLU A 147 18.82 -18.31 5.78
N SER A 148 19.47 -17.89 6.87
CA SER A 148 20.87 -18.21 7.17
C SER A 148 21.02 -19.72 7.42
N LEU A 149 20.45 -20.54 6.53
CA LEU A 149 20.54 -21.98 6.61
C LEU A 149 21.95 -22.35 6.19
N ARG A 150 22.73 -22.71 7.21
CA ARG A 150 23.71 -23.79 7.10
C ARG A 150 23.03 -24.93 6.36
N LEU A 151 23.27 -25.01 5.06
CA LEU A 151 22.98 -26.20 4.28
C LEU A 151 23.70 -27.35 4.99
N ASN A 152 22.96 -28.39 5.35
CA ASN A 152 23.58 -29.61 5.88
C ASN A 152 24.55 -30.13 4.81
N ASP A 153 25.80 -30.38 5.22
CA ASP A 153 26.99 -30.69 4.40
C ASP A 153 26.86 -31.82 3.35
N MET A 154 25.71 -32.51 3.25
CA MET A 154 25.55 -33.70 2.44
C MET A 154 24.78 -33.50 1.12
N ASP A 155 24.04 -32.40 0.93
CA ASP A 155 23.24 -32.16 -0.28
C ASP A 155 23.90 -31.19 -1.30
N TYR A 156 24.99 -30.52 -0.91
CA TYR A 156 25.67 -29.51 -1.74
C TYR A 156 26.31 -30.08 -3.02
N LEU A 157 26.59 -31.38 -3.05
CA LEU A 157 27.28 -32.04 -4.18
C LEU A 157 26.32 -32.49 -5.30
N MET A 158 25.00 -32.38 -5.12
CA MET A 158 24.01 -32.96 -6.05
C MET A 158 22.92 -31.98 -6.53
N ALA A 159 22.74 -30.81 -5.89
CA ALA A 159 21.73 -29.83 -6.28
C ALA A 159 22.36 -28.47 -6.67
N PRO A 160 22.00 -27.88 -7.83
CA PRO A 160 22.48 -26.55 -8.18
C PRO A 160 21.98 -25.51 -7.16
N PRO A 161 22.76 -24.46 -6.84
CA PRO A 161 22.31 -23.41 -5.94
C PRO A 161 21.02 -22.78 -6.49
N GLN A 162 20.00 -22.67 -5.64
CA GLN A 162 18.69 -22.10 -5.97
C GLN A 162 18.22 -21.16 -4.86
N CYS A 163 17.63 -20.02 -5.24
CA CYS A 163 17.03 -19.09 -4.29
C CYS A 163 15.78 -19.73 -3.66
N ARG A 164 15.63 -19.64 -2.34
CA ARG A 164 14.43 -20.13 -1.64
C ARG A 164 13.37 -19.05 -1.61
N CYS A 165 12.31 -19.23 -2.39
CA CYS A 165 11.30 -18.20 -2.55
C CYS A 165 10.32 -18.16 -1.38
N GLU A 166 9.99 -16.94 -0.96
CA GLU A 166 8.93 -16.67 0.00
C GLU A 166 7.54 -16.97 -0.60
N SER A 167 6.55 -17.19 0.26
CA SER A 167 5.17 -17.43 -0.18
C SER A 167 4.67 -16.28 -1.06
N GLY A 168 4.18 -16.61 -2.25
CA GLY A 168 3.73 -15.61 -3.22
C GLY A 168 4.83 -15.09 -4.17
N TRP A 169 6.04 -15.63 -4.08
CA TRP A 169 7.13 -15.36 -5.02
C TRP A 169 7.57 -16.64 -5.73
N HIS A 170 8.00 -16.49 -6.98
CA HIS A 170 8.31 -17.58 -7.89
C HIS A 170 9.52 -17.24 -8.79
N GLY A 171 9.98 -18.22 -9.55
CA GLY A 171 11.13 -18.08 -10.45
C GLY A 171 12.43 -18.63 -9.85
N ARG A 172 13.51 -18.58 -10.63
CA ARG A 172 14.83 -19.09 -10.23
C ARG A 172 15.51 -18.19 -9.19
N ASP A 173 15.27 -16.89 -9.33
CA ASP A 173 15.78 -15.79 -8.50
C ASP A 173 14.74 -15.28 -7.49
N CYS A 174 13.55 -15.88 -7.45
CA CYS A 174 12.42 -15.44 -6.63
C CYS A 174 11.91 -14.02 -6.93
N GLY A 175 12.16 -13.49 -8.13
CA GLY A 175 11.70 -12.14 -8.50
C GLY A 175 10.32 -12.06 -9.15
N GLN A 176 9.61 -13.18 -9.31
CA GLN A 176 8.31 -13.22 -9.98
C GLN A 176 7.18 -13.26 -8.94
N PRO A 177 6.48 -12.14 -8.67
CA PRO A 177 5.39 -12.15 -7.71
C PRO A 177 4.20 -12.96 -8.27
N GLU A 178 3.40 -13.53 -7.37
CA GLU A 178 2.28 -14.44 -7.68
C GLU A 178 1.34 -13.88 -8.74
N ILE A 179 1.06 -12.58 -8.68
CA ILE A 179 0.23 -11.89 -9.66
C ILE A 179 0.77 -11.98 -11.10
N ILE A 180 2.08 -11.77 -11.26
CA ILE A 180 2.76 -11.86 -12.55
C ILE A 180 2.84 -13.32 -12.98
N TRP A 181 3.25 -14.20 -12.06
CA TRP A 181 3.37 -15.63 -12.33
C TRP A 181 2.08 -16.21 -12.91
N ARG A 182 0.94 -15.87 -12.30
CA ARG A 182 -0.39 -16.28 -12.77
C ARG A 182 -0.75 -15.67 -14.12
N ALA A 183 -0.43 -14.39 -14.34
CA ALA A 183 -0.63 -13.73 -15.63
C ALA A 183 0.21 -14.36 -16.76
N LEU A 184 1.46 -14.75 -16.48
CA LEU A 184 2.33 -15.44 -17.45
C LEU A 184 1.81 -16.85 -17.77
N MET A 185 1.36 -17.59 -16.76
CA MET A 185 0.81 -18.94 -16.95
C MET A 185 -0.48 -18.94 -17.79
N THR A 186 -1.30 -17.90 -17.68
CA THR A 186 -2.52 -17.76 -18.48
C THR A 186 -2.24 -17.26 -19.89
N SER A 187 -1.33 -16.29 -20.07
CA SER A 187 -0.98 -15.74 -21.39
C SER A 187 -0.28 -16.76 -22.30
N ASN A 188 0.55 -17.64 -21.75
CA ASN A 188 1.19 -18.75 -22.47
C ASN A 188 0.17 -19.73 -23.10
N ARG A 189 -1.02 -19.87 -22.50
CA ARG A 189 -2.11 -20.69 -23.07
C ARG A 189 -2.84 -19.97 -24.20
N ALA A 190 -2.97 -18.65 -24.11
CA ALA A 190 -3.64 -17.82 -25.13
C ALA A 190 -2.80 -17.63 -26.39
N SER A 191 -1.47 -17.47 -26.24
CA SER A 191 -0.55 -17.28 -27.39
C SER A 191 -0.53 -18.47 -28.35
N LYS A 192 -0.73 -19.71 -27.86
CA LYS A 192 -0.86 -20.92 -28.70
C LYS A 192 -2.03 -20.89 -29.70
N ARG A 193 -2.98 -19.96 -29.57
CA ARG A 193 -4.14 -19.79 -30.47
C ARG A 193 -4.00 -18.62 -31.45
N GLY A 194 -2.80 -18.04 -31.60
CA GLY A 194 -2.49 -17.07 -32.66
C GLY A 194 -2.35 -15.61 -32.22
N GLY A 195 -2.00 -15.35 -30.95
CA GLY A 195 -1.77 -14.00 -30.42
C GLY A 195 -0.32 -13.74 -30.00
N SER A 196 0.11 -12.46 -30.06
CA SER A 196 1.38 -12.01 -29.49
C SER A 196 1.37 -12.13 -27.97
N THR A 197 2.50 -12.51 -27.37
CA THR A 197 2.66 -12.54 -25.91
C THR A 197 2.71 -11.11 -25.38
N PRO A 198 1.91 -10.76 -24.34
CA PRO A 198 1.84 -9.40 -23.83
C PRO A 198 3.12 -8.95 -23.11
N LEU A 199 3.91 -9.92 -22.63
CA LEU A 199 5.19 -9.71 -21.97
C LEU A 199 6.24 -10.55 -22.67
N GLN A 200 7.28 -9.89 -23.18
CA GLN A 200 8.51 -10.53 -23.60
C GLN A 200 9.50 -10.42 -22.45
N LEU A 201 9.96 -11.54 -21.91
CA LEU A 201 10.81 -11.56 -20.72
C LEU A 201 12.29 -11.70 -21.08
N VAL A 202 13.13 -11.08 -20.25
CA VAL A 202 14.59 -11.22 -20.23
C VAL A 202 15.04 -11.53 -18.80
N GLU A 203 16.25 -12.07 -18.67
CA GLU A 203 16.88 -12.24 -17.37
C GLU A 203 17.19 -10.86 -16.77
N ALA A 204 16.91 -10.69 -15.48
CA ALA A 204 17.16 -9.43 -14.81
C ALA A 204 18.66 -9.14 -14.78
N SER A 205 19.02 -7.90 -15.10
CA SER A 205 20.41 -7.46 -15.14
C SER A 205 20.52 -6.00 -14.72
N SER A 206 21.64 -5.65 -14.10
CA SER A 206 21.99 -4.28 -13.77
C SER A 206 22.15 -3.38 -15.01
N THR A 207 22.33 -3.94 -16.20
CA THR A 207 22.56 -3.17 -17.44
C THR A 207 21.31 -2.88 -18.25
N SER A 208 20.21 -3.59 -18.00
CA SER A 208 18.99 -3.53 -18.83
C SER A 208 17.77 -3.16 -17.97
N LEU A 209 17.72 -1.91 -17.53
CA LEU A 209 16.69 -1.42 -16.63
C LEU A 209 15.85 -0.35 -17.31
N HIS A 210 14.53 -0.50 -17.20
CA HIS A 210 13.60 0.49 -17.71
C HIS A 210 13.36 1.59 -16.69
N ARG A 211 13.34 2.85 -17.15
CA ARG A 211 12.77 3.94 -16.35
C ARG A 211 11.26 3.82 -16.33
N LEU A 212 10.67 4.05 -15.18
CA LEU A 212 9.23 4.07 -14.99
C LEU A 212 8.76 5.51 -14.75
N PHE A 213 7.99 6.02 -15.72
CA PHE A 213 7.23 7.26 -15.61
C PHE A 213 5.82 6.93 -15.15
N TYR A 214 5.35 7.57 -14.10
CA TYR A 214 3.96 7.45 -13.66
C TYR A 214 3.20 8.74 -13.98
N MET A 215 2.37 8.68 -15.02
CA MET A 215 1.47 9.76 -15.40
C MET A 215 0.14 9.63 -14.65
N LEU A 216 -0.07 10.53 -13.69
CA LEU A 216 -1.19 10.51 -12.77
C LEU A 216 -2.17 11.64 -13.10
N GLU A 217 -3.38 11.24 -13.46
CA GLU A 217 -4.53 12.12 -13.68
C GLU A 217 -5.30 12.31 -12.38
N LEU A 218 -5.29 13.51 -11.82
CA LEU A 218 -6.03 13.79 -10.58
C LEU A 218 -7.48 14.21 -10.81
N GLY A 219 -7.80 14.71 -12.01
CA GLY A 219 -9.09 15.33 -12.31
C GLY A 219 -9.22 16.73 -11.70
N VAL A 220 -10.44 17.09 -11.28
CA VAL A 220 -10.74 18.38 -10.66
C VAL A 220 -10.20 18.42 -9.23
N TRP A 221 -9.41 19.45 -8.93
CA TRP A 221 -8.71 19.61 -7.65
C TRP A 221 -9.64 19.54 -6.42
N ASP A 222 -10.83 20.13 -6.51
CA ASP A 222 -11.78 20.21 -5.38
C ASP A 222 -12.35 18.85 -4.96
N HIS A 223 -12.23 17.81 -5.80
CA HIS A 223 -12.74 16.46 -5.51
C HIS A 223 -11.64 15.45 -5.16
N LEU A 224 -10.41 15.94 -4.99
CA LEU A 224 -9.25 15.09 -4.78
C LEU A 224 -9.18 14.59 -3.32
N SER A 225 -9.07 13.28 -3.15
CA SER A 225 -8.66 12.68 -1.88
C SER A 225 -7.15 12.84 -1.70
N LEU A 226 -6.72 13.82 -0.91
CA LEU A 226 -5.30 14.08 -0.65
C LEU A 226 -4.60 12.91 0.04
N GLU A 227 -5.33 12.16 0.87
CA GLU A 227 -4.79 11.02 1.62
C GLU A 227 -4.56 9.82 0.73
N LEU A 228 -5.50 9.55 -0.18
CA LEU A 228 -5.33 8.49 -1.18
C LEU A 228 -4.21 8.85 -2.15
N LEU A 229 -4.08 10.12 -2.54
CA LEU A 229 -2.96 10.60 -3.36
C LEU A 229 -1.62 10.41 -2.64
N GLU A 230 -1.55 10.78 -1.36
CA GLU A 230 -0.33 10.58 -0.57
C GLU A 230 0.04 9.09 -0.48
N LEU A 231 -0.96 8.22 -0.24
CA LEU A 231 -0.77 6.77 -0.23
C LEU A 231 -0.25 6.25 -1.57
N GLN A 232 -0.79 6.71 -2.69
CA GLN A 232 -0.32 6.32 -4.03
C GLN A 232 1.14 6.70 -4.26
N ILE A 233 1.51 7.93 -3.90
CA ILE A 233 2.89 8.40 -4.07
C ILE A 233 3.83 7.59 -3.19
N ARG A 234 3.51 7.39 -1.91
CA ARG A 234 4.36 6.64 -0.98
C ARG A 234 4.50 5.18 -1.36
N ALA A 235 3.42 4.50 -1.72
CA ALA A 235 3.46 3.10 -2.13
C ALA A 235 4.38 2.88 -3.34
N LEU A 236 4.52 3.88 -4.21
CA LEU A 236 5.26 3.78 -5.47
C LEU A 236 6.58 4.56 -5.51
N ILE A 237 6.92 5.32 -4.47
CA ILE A 237 8.13 6.18 -4.45
C ILE A 237 9.42 5.39 -4.64
N GLU A 238 9.42 4.10 -4.26
CA GLU A 238 10.58 3.24 -4.42
C GLU A 238 10.70 2.60 -5.81
N VAL A 239 9.66 2.68 -6.63
CA VAL A 239 9.59 1.99 -7.91
C VAL A 239 9.54 2.98 -9.08
N VAL A 240 8.81 4.07 -8.92
CA VAL A 240 8.64 5.12 -9.92
C VAL A 240 9.85 6.04 -9.94
N ASP A 241 10.39 6.30 -11.12
CA ASP A 241 11.54 7.19 -11.29
C ASP A 241 11.09 8.64 -11.46
N TYR A 242 9.94 8.88 -12.11
CA TYR A 242 9.37 10.21 -12.31
C TYR A 242 7.85 10.21 -12.17
N PHE A 243 7.32 11.08 -11.31
CA PHE A 243 5.89 11.34 -11.22
C PHE A 243 5.49 12.49 -12.14
N LEU A 244 4.57 12.24 -13.08
CA LEU A 244 4.06 13.21 -14.04
C LEU A 244 2.60 13.49 -13.69
N ILE A 245 2.34 14.53 -12.92
CA ILE A 245 1.04 14.73 -12.29
C ILE A 245 0.32 15.89 -12.97
N TYR A 246 -0.90 15.67 -13.44
CA TYR A 246 -1.73 16.71 -14.02
C TYR A 246 -3.11 16.77 -13.39
N TYR A 247 -3.65 17.98 -13.31
CA TYR A 247 -4.93 18.24 -12.65
C TYR A 247 -5.58 19.51 -13.20
N VAL A 248 -6.90 19.60 -13.02
CA VAL A 248 -7.70 20.77 -13.38
C VAL A 248 -7.99 21.57 -12.13
N SER A 249 -7.69 22.86 -12.16
CA SER A 249 -8.01 23.75 -11.04
C SER A 249 -8.40 25.13 -11.55
N ASN A 250 -9.49 25.65 -10.98
CA ASN A 250 -10.03 26.98 -11.30
C ASN A 250 -9.60 28.05 -10.27
N GLY A 251 -8.85 27.67 -9.23
CA GLY A 251 -8.61 28.50 -8.04
C GLY A 251 -7.13 28.77 -7.75
N SER A 252 -6.87 29.72 -6.84
CA SER A 252 -5.52 30.10 -6.38
C SER A 252 -5.10 29.47 -5.05
N LYS A 253 -5.98 28.71 -4.39
CA LYS A 253 -5.75 28.08 -3.07
C LYS A 253 -5.43 26.59 -3.21
N GLU A 254 -4.46 26.28 -4.05
CA GLU A 254 -3.92 24.93 -4.14
C GLU A 254 -2.99 24.70 -2.94
N ARG A 255 -3.26 23.66 -2.14
CA ARG A 255 -2.20 23.17 -1.25
C ARG A 255 -1.05 22.75 -2.15
N SER A 256 0.16 23.20 -1.84
CA SER A 256 1.32 22.86 -2.66
C SER A 256 1.53 21.35 -2.66
N LEU A 257 1.21 20.69 -3.78
CA LEU A 257 1.55 19.29 -4.05
C LEU A 257 3.05 19.05 -3.85
N GLU A 258 3.87 20.07 -4.07
CA GLU A 258 5.32 20.02 -3.89
C GLU A 258 5.70 19.64 -2.47
N ASN A 259 4.93 20.08 -1.46
CA ASN A 259 5.17 19.70 -0.07
C ASN A 259 4.88 18.22 0.19
N MET A 260 3.83 17.67 -0.44
CA MET A 260 3.46 16.25 -0.33
C MET A 260 4.48 15.36 -1.07
N LEU A 261 4.91 15.77 -2.26
CA LEU A 261 5.92 15.09 -3.06
C LEU A 261 7.29 15.14 -2.38
N GLY A 262 7.56 16.22 -1.65
CA GLY A 262 8.76 16.38 -0.84
C GLY A 262 10.05 16.42 -1.65
N SER A 263 11.18 16.42 -0.94
CA SER A 263 12.50 16.59 -1.57
C SER A 263 13.15 15.28 -2.04
N ARG A 264 12.43 14.16 -2.04
CA ARG A 264 12.98 12.85 -2.45
C ARG A 264 12.41 12.36 -3.76
N THR A 265 11.28 12.90 -4.22
CA THR A 265 10.63 12.52 -5.47
C THR A 265 11.12 13.39 -6.63
N ALA A 266 11.36 12.78 -7.79
CA ALA A 266 11.44 13.52 -9.03
C ALA A 266 10.03 13.62 -9.62
N TYR A 267 9.61 14.84 -9.94
CA TYR A 267 8.25 15.08 -10.39
C TYR A 267 8.16 16.26 -11.35
N THR A 268 7.11 16.24 -12.16
CA THR A 268 6.69 17.37 -12.97
C THR A 268 5.19 17.55 -12.81
N LEU A 269 4.76 18.77 -12.52
CA LEU A 269 3.36 19.15 -12.38
C LEU A 269 2.87 19.85 -13.66
N HIS A 270 1.63 19.58 -14.04
CA HIS A 270 0.94 20.30 -15.11
C HIS A 270 -0.46 20.71 -14.65
N HIS A 271 -0.63 22.02 -14.49
CA HIS A 271 -1.93 22.62 -14.18
C HIS A 271 -2.70 22.92 -15.46
N CYS A 272 -3.96 22.51 -15.50
CA CYS A 272 -4.91 22.81 -16.57
C CYS A 272 -5.97 23.81 -16.09
N SER A 273 -6.21 24.87 -16.87
CA SER A 273 -7.25 25.87 -16.56
C SER A 273 -8.68 25.38 -16.78
N SER A 274 -8.88 24.32 -17.58
CA SER A 274 -10.19 23.74 -17.85
C SER A 274 -10.06 22.26 -18.24
N GLU A 275 -11.10 21.47 -17.99
CA GLU A 275 -11.16 20.05 -18.37
C GLU A 275 -11.00 19.86 -19.88
N THR A 276 -11.58 20.75 -20.69
CA THR A 276 -11.51 20.70 -22.15
C THR A 276 -10.10 20.78 -22.71
N ASN A 277 -9.17 21.39 -21.97
CA ASN A 277 -7.78 21.57 -22.37
C ASN A 277 -6.83 20.62 -21.62
N CYS A 278 -7.37 19.66 -20.86
CA CYS A 278 -6.60 18.77 -20.00
C CYS A 278 -6.57 17.32 -20.52
N SER A 279 -6.32 17.16 -21.82
CA SER A 279 -6.21 15.81 -22.40
C SER A 279 -4.88 15.14 -22.04
N SER A 280 -4.90 13.82 -21.88
CA SER A 280 -3.71 13.02 -21.57
C SER A 280 -2.56 13.21 -22.60
N SER A 281 -2.89 13.45 -23.87
CA SER A 281 -1.90 13.69 -24.93
C SER A 281 -1.23 15.06 -24.86
N MET A 282 -1.99 16.08 -24.45
CA MET A 282 -1.44 17.41 -24.16
C MET A 282 -0.56 17.36 -22.92
N ALA A 283 -1.02 16.71 -21.85
CA ALA A 283 -0.25 16.52 -20.62
C ALA A 283 1.06 15.78 -20.91
N TYR A 284 1.02 14.65 -21.62
CA TYR A 284 2.23 13.92 -22.03
C TYR A 284 3.21 14.79 -22.83
N SER A 285 2.69 15.57 -23.79
CA SER A 285 3.51 16.47 -24.61
C SER A 285 4.17 17.58 -23.78
N HIS A 286 3.46 18.11 -22.78
CA HIS A 286 3.98 19.07 -21.82
C HIS A 286 5.11 18.44 -20.97
N PHE A 287 4.85 17.27 -20.36
CA PHE A 287 5.84 16.58 -19.53
C PHE A 287 7.12 16.24 -20.29
N ARG A 288 6.99 15.67 -21.49
CA ARG A 288 8.13 15.33 -22.33
C ARG A 288 9.00 16.55 -22.64
N ARG A 289 8.37 17.70 -22.94
CA ARG A 289 9.08 18.96 -23.20
C ARG A 289 9.76 19.49 -21.94
N GLN A 290 9.06 19.50 -20.82
CA GLN A 290 9.56 20.02 -19.56
C GLN A 290 10.75 19.21 -19.04
N LEU A 291 10.65 17.88 -19.04
CA LEU A 291 11.74 16.99 -18.64
C LEU A 291 12.98 17.17 -19.52
N TRP A 292 12.79 17.34 -20.83
CA TRP A 292 13.89 17.61 -21.75
C TRP A 292 14.55 18.96 -21.47
N GLN A 293 13.76 20.03 -21.35
CA GLN A 293 14.27 21.40 -21.22
C GLN A 293 14.90 21.68 -19.85
N GLN A 294 14.30 21.15 -18.78
CA GLN A 294 14.70 21.49 -17.42
C GLN A 294 15.61 20.45 -16.78
N CYS A 295 15.42 19.17 -17.12
CA CYS A 295 16.17 18.07 -16.51
C CYS A 295 17.17 17.41 -17.47
N GLY A 296 17.16 17.77 -18.76
CA GLY A 296 17.97 17.07 -19.78
C GLY A 296 17.57 15.61 -19.98
N VAL A 297 16.37 15.21 -19.52
CA VAL A 297 15.92 13.82 -19.55
C VAL A 297 15.22 13.55 -20.88
N GLN A 298 15.83 12.70 -21.71
CA GLN A 298 15.21 12.21 -22.93
C GLN A 298 14.47 10.90 -22.68
N MET A 299 13.15 10.89 -22.86
CA MET A 299 12.34 9.67 -22.81
C MET A 299 12.63 8.77 -24.03
N GLN A 300 12.90 7.49 -23.78
CA GLN A 300 13.27 6.48 -24.76
C GLN A 300 12.09 5.54 -25.05
N ALA A 301 12.07 4.91 -26.23
CA ALA A 301 10.96 4.03 -26.63
C ALA A 301 10.76 2.81 -25.71
N GLN A 302 11.84 2.34 -25.07
CA GLN A 302 11.82 1.21 -24.14
C GLN A 302 11.39 1.59 -22.71
N ASP A 303 11.43 2.88 -22.34
CA ASP A 303 10.99 3.29 -21.01
C ASP A 303 9.51 2.96 -20.82
N LEU A 304 9.13 2.70 -19.57
CA LEU A 304 7.77 2.34 -19.20
C LEU A 304 6.97 3.59 -18.81
N LEU A 305 5.73 3.64 -19.28
CA LEU A 305 4.74 4.62 -18.85
C LEU A 305 3.60 3.88 -18.17
N LEU A 306 3.40 4.15 -16.88
CA LEU A 306 2.19 3.86 -16.15
C LEU A 306 1.27 5.07 -16.24
N HIS A 307 0.02 4.88 -16.64
CA HIS A 307 -1.03 5.88 -16.59
C HIS A 307 -2.15 5.41 -15.66
N GLY A 308 -2.59 6.29 -14.76
CA GLY A 308 -3.64 5.99 -13.80
C GLY A 308 -4.36 7.23 -13.28
N ASP A 309 -5.42 7.01 -12.52
CA ASP A 309 -6.24 8.05 -11.90
C ASP A 309 -5.97 8.21 -10.39
N SER A 310 -6.57 9.23 -9.79
CA SER A 310 -6.50 9.52 -8.36
C SER A 310 -7.19 8.50 -7.46
N GLY A 311 -7.91 7.52 -8.00
CA GLY A 311 -8.65 6.50 -7.24
C GLY A 311 -7.91 5.19 -7.06
N THR A 312 -6.69 5.03 -7.60
CA THR A 312 -6.04 3.72 -7.75
C THR A 312 -4.63 3.65 -7.16
N VAL A 313 -4.39 2.70 -6.26
CA VAL A 313 -3.07 2.34 -5.74
C VAL A 313 -2.59 1.05 -6.41
N TYR A 314 -1.56 1.12 -7.25
CA TYR A 314 -1.01 -0.06 -7.96
C TYR A 314 -0.07 -0.88 -7.07
N ALA A 315 -0.01 -2.19 -7.32
CA ALA A 315 0.89 -3.09 -6.59
C ALA A 315 2.38 -2.84 -6.94
N PRO A 316 3.24 -2.44 -5.99
CA PRO A 316 4.64 -2.12 -6.27
C PRO A 316 5.43 -3.30 -6.85
N ALA A 317 5.21 -4.51 -6.32
CA ALA A 317 5.87 -5.74 -6.76
C ALA A 317 5.68 -6.04 -8.25
N ALA A 318 4.47 -5.82 -8.78
CA ALA A 318 4.19 -6.02 -10.21
C ALA A 318 4.96 -5.02 -11.10
N LEU A 319 5.07 -3.77 -10.66
CA LEU A 319 5.80 -2.73 -11.37
C LEU A 319 7.32 -2.97 -11.33
N LYS A 320 7.87 -3.36 -10.17
CA LYS A 320 9.28 -3.77 -10.06
C LYS A 320 9.60 -4.92 -11.00
N PHE A 321 8.74 -5.94 -11.08
CA PHE A 321 8.91 -7.04 -12.02
C PHE A 321 9.02 -6.53 -13.47
N LEU A 322 8.13 -5.64 -13.90
CA LEU A 322 8.16 -5.10 -15.26
C LEU A 322 9.43 -4.29 -15.53
N LYS A 323 9.97 -3.56 -14.55
CA LYS A 323 11.23 -2.82 -14.70
C LYS A 323 12.43 -3.75 -14.91
N TYR A 324 12.46 -4.90 -14.23
CA TYR A 324 13.61 -5.81 -14.21
C TYR A 324 13.58 -6.89 -15.29
N TYR A 325 12.40 -7.44 -15.58
CA TYR A 325 12.26 -8.66 -16.38
C TYR A 325 11.63 -8.42 -17.75
N ALA A 326 10.95 -7.30 -17.99
CA ALA A 326 10.34 -7.07 -19.29
C ALA A 326 11.39 -6.57 -20.28
N LYS A 327 11.36 -7.08 -21.51
CA LYS A 327 12.07 -6.49 -22.66
C LYS A 327 11.22 -5.43 -23.33
N ASP A 328 9.96 -5.77 -23.53
CA ASP A 328 8.92 -4.91 -24.05
C ASP A 328 7.60 -5.24 -23.35
N VAL A 329 6.83 -4.21 -23.00
CA VAL A 329 5.54 -4.31 -22.35
C VAL A 329 4.48 -3.81 -23.34
N LEU A 330 3.75 -4.74 -23.94
CA LEU A 330 2.54 -4.39 -24.69
C LEU A 330 1.52 -3.76 -23.72
N PRO A 331 0.57 -2.94 -24.19
CA PRO A 331 -0.37 -2.27 -23.28
C PRO A 331 -1.14 -3.25 -22.37
N LEU A 332 -0.93 -3.13 -21.07
CA LEU A 332 -1.50 -3.96 -20.00
C LEU A 332 -2.40 -3.13 -19.08
N LYS A 333 -3.59 -3.64 -18.77
CA LYS A 333 -4.48 -3.07 -17.74
C LYS A 333 -4.27 -3.73 -16.38
N PHE A 334 -4.56 -3.03 -15.31
CA PHE A 334 -4.57 -3.63 -13.97
C PHE A 334 -5.98 -4.07 -13.60
N ARG A 335 -6.10 -5.28 -13.06
CA ARG A 335 -7.31 -5.71 -12.37
C ARG A 335 -7.20 -5.32 -10.91
N LEU A 336 -8.07 -4.42 -10.47
CA LEU A 336 -8.02 -3.80 -9.16
C LEU A 336 -9.14 -4.35 -8.29
N LYS A 337 -8.85 -4.49 -6.99
CA LYS A 337 -9.86 -4.74 -5.96
C LYS A 337 -10.76 -3.51 -5.86
N TYR A 338 -12.08 -3.69 -5.95
CA TYR A 338 -13.04 -2.58 -5.97
C TYR A 338 -13.55 -2.28 -4.56
N ASN A 339 -12.99 -1.24 -3.94
CA ASN A 339 -13.40 -0.76 -2.64
C ASN A 339 -14.21 0.54 -2.81
N VAL A 340 -15.08 0.85 -1.85
CA VAL A 340 -16.03 1.98 -1.98
C VAL A 340 -15.68 3.11 -1.03
N TYR A 341 -15.91 2.94 0.27
CA TYR A 341 -15.75 4.03 1.26
C TYR A 341 -14.41 3.99 2.01
N GLY A 342 -13.63 2.93 1.77
CA GLY A 342 -12.41 2.57 2.48
C GLY A 342 -12.03 1.14 2.09
N PHE A 343 -10.83 0.70 2.43
CA PHE A 343 -10.37 -0.68 2.19
C PHE A 343 -11.15 -1.72 3.02
N TYR A 344 -11.97 -1.27 3.98
CA TYR A 344 -12.87 -2.09 4.79
C TYR A 344 -14.22 -2.41 4.13
N TRP A 345 -14.59 -1.75 3.01
CA TRP A 345 -15.84 -2.04 2.29
C TRP A 345 -15.58 -2.39 0.82
N GLN A 346 -15.86 -3.64 0.45
CA GLN A 346 -15.73 -4.13 -0.91
C GLN A 346 -17.08 -4.33 -1.61
N HIS A 347 -17.14 -4.01 -2.89
CA HIS A 347 -18.30 -4.35 -3.70
C HIS A 347 -18.34 -5.87 -4.01
N PRO A 348 -19.46 -6.59 -3.76
CA PRO A 348 -19.49 -8.06 -3.80
C PRO A 348 -19.29 -8.68 -5.20
N LYS A 349 -19.67 -7.96 -6.25
CA LYS A 349 -19.72 -8.47 -7.63
C LYS A 349 -18.87 -7.69 -8.64
N LYS A 350 -18.07 -6.72 -8.19
CA LYS A 350 -17.31 -5.84 -9.09
C LYS A 350 -15.83 -5.91 -8.80
N THR A 351 -15.06 -5.88 -9.88
CA THR A 351 -13.63 -5.57 -9.90
C THR A 351 -13.42 -4.52 -10.98
N LEU A 352 -12.45 -3.62 -10.82
CA LEU A 352 -12.18 -2.60 -11.81
C LEU A 352 -11.03 -3.03 -12.74
N LEU A 353 -11.18 -2.85 -14.05
CA LEU A 353 -10.06 -2.85 -14.99
C LEU A 353 -9.72 -1.41 -15.31
N ASN A 354 -8.66 -0.90 -14.71
CA ASN A 354 -8.24 0.49 -14.89
C ASN A 354 -6.72 0.62 -14.77
N GLY A 355 -6.22 1.76 -15.20
CA GLY A 355 -4.80 1.99 -15.39
C GLY A 355 -4.25 1.25 -16.60
N VAL A 356 -3.20 1.79 -17.20
CA VAL A 356 -2.47 1.13 -18.28
C VAL A 356 -0.98 1.30 -18.10
N ILE A 357 -0.22 0.23 -18.32
CA ILE A 357 1.23 0.28 -18.43
C ILE A 357 1.68 -0.26 -19.79
N SER A 358 2.64 0.43 -20.42
CA SER A 358 3.32 -0.04 -21.63
C SER A 358 4.70 0.57 -21.77
N SER A 359 5.51 0.02 -22.66
CA SER A 359 6.67 0.74 -23.20
C SER A 359 6.20 1.99 -23.97
N LEU A 360 6.96 3.07 -23.93
CA LEU A 360 6.64 4.34 -24.61
C LEU A 360 6.56 4.22 -26.14
N GLY A 361 7.22 3.23 -26.73
CA GLY A 361 7.09 2.91 -28.15
C GLY A 361 5.64 2.64 -28.56
N HIS A 362 4.85 2.02 -27.69
CA HIS A 362 3.42 1.73 -27.95
C HIS A 362 2.51 2.94 -27.77
N LEU A 363 2.95 3.95 -27.02
CA LEU A 363 2.17 5.18 -26.85
C LEU A 363 2.07 5.98 -28.18
N HIS A 364 3.07 5.85 -29.06
CA HIS A 364 3.07 6.53 -30.36
C HIS A 364 1.95 6.01 -31.28
N SER A 365 1.69 4.70 -31.28
CA SER A 365 0.57 4.11 -32.04
C SER A 365 -0.80 4.51 -31.47
N ALA A 366 -0.84 4.85 -30.17
CA ALA A 366 -1.97 5.43 -29.49
C ALA A 366 -2.05 6.98 -29.61
N GLN A 367 -1.30 7.59 -30.54
CA GLN A 367 -1.31 9.05 -30.77
C GLN A 367 -0.97 9.89 -29.54
N LEU A 368 -0.08 9.37 -28.69
CA LEU A 368 0.32 10.01 -27.44
C LEU A 368 -0.82 10.15 -26.40
N ASP A 369 -1.97 9.52 -26.64
CA ASP A 369 -3.12 9.53 -25.72
C ASP A 369 -3.14 8.26 -24.87
N ALA A 370 -2.97 8.44 -23.56
CA ALA A 370 -2.95 7.34 -22.60
C ALA A 370 -4.33 6.69 -22.39
N HIS A 371 -5.44 7.42 -22.57
CA HIS A 371 -6.76 6.80 -22.56
C HIS A 371 -6.99 5.95 -23.81
N ARG A 372 -6.48 6.38 -24.97
CA ARG A 372 -6.50 5.55 -26.18
C ARG A 372 -5.65 4.30 -25.99
N LEU A 373 -4.47 4.43 -25.39
CA LEU A 373 -3.62 3.30 -25.02
C LEU A 373 -4.36 2.33 -24.10
N HIS A 374 -5.05 2.84 -23.07
CA HIS A 374 -5.89 2.05 -22.18
C HIS A 374 -7.00 1.31 -22.97
N ARG A 375 -7.69 1.95 -23.91
CA ARG A 375 -8.70 1.27 -24.74
C ARG A 375 -8.12 0.15 -25.60
N LEU A 376 -6.89 0.32 -26.12
CA LEU A 376 -6.20 -0.66 -26.96
C LEU A 376 -5.60 -1.84 -26.17
N ALA A 377 -5.41 -1.69 -24.86
CA ALA A 377 -4.88 -2.75 -24.01
C ALA A 377 -5.85 -3.94 -23.92
N SER A 378 -5.39 -5.08 -24.44
CA SER A 378 -6.13 -6.34 -24.54
C SER A 378 -5.81 -7.31 -23.40
N SER A 379 -4.67 -7.12 -22.74
CA SER A 379 -4.18 -8.01 -21.68
C SER A 379 -4.31 -7.35 -20.31
N THR A 380 -4.48 -8.18 -19.28
CA THR A 380 -4.71 -7.73 -17.91
C THR A 380 -3.69 -8.34 -16.96
N LEU A 381 -3.20 -7.53 -16.03
CA LEU A 381 -2.35 -7.90 -14.92
C LEU A 381 -3.21 -8.07 -13.67
N GLY A 382 -3.18 -9.28 -13.10
CA GLY A 382 -4.06 -9.69 -12.01
C GLY A 382 -5.28 -10.50 -12.44
N ASP A 383 -5.85 -11.20 -11.47
CA ASP A 383 -7.06 -12.01 -11.59
C ASP A 383 -8.03 -11.72 -10.44
N LEU A 384 -9.10 -12.52 -10.33
CA LEU A 384 -10.16 -12.30 -9.33
C LEU A 384 -9.71 -12.51 -7.88
N ASN A 385 -8.57 -13.18 -7.67
CA ASN A 385 -8.03 -13.51 -6.35
C ASN A 385 -6.68 -12.83 -6.07
N HIS A 386 -5.97 -12.37 -7.12
CA HIS A 386 -4.66 -11.70 -7.02
C HIS A 386 -4.72 -10.39 -7.80
N TYR A 387 -4.95 -9.29 -7.09
CA TYR A 387 -5.22 -7.99 -7.69
C TYR A 387 -3.92 -7.23 -8.02
N GLY A 388 -3.93 -6.52 -9.16
CA GLY A 388 -2.86 -5.61 -9.61
C GLY A 388 -2.77 -4.31 -8.82
N GLY A 389 -3.59 -4.18 -7.79
CA GLY A 389 -3.71 -3.01 -6.95
C GLY A 389 -5.11 -2.90 -6.34
N TRP A 390 -5.37 -1.75 -5.77
CA TRP A 390 -6.62 -1.41 -5.10
C TRP A 390 -7.20 -0.16 -5.75
N ASN A 391 -8.50 -0.16 -5.97
CA ASN A 391 -9.27 1.02 -6.30
C ASN A 391 -10.14 1.40 -5.10
N CYS A 392 -10.32 2.69 -4.90
CA CYS A 392 -11.34 3.18 -3.99
C CYS A 392 -12.16 4.30 -4.65
N GLU A 393 -13.45 4.05 -4.82
CA GLU A 393 -14.36 4.95 -5.53
C GLU A 393 -14.68 6.23 -4.74
N LEU A 394 -15.00 6.08 -3.45
CA LEU A 394 -15.52 7.14 -2.57
C LEU A 394 -14.75 7.18 -1.24
N CYS A 395 -13.43 6.98 -1.28
CA CYS A 395 -12.53 7.11 -0.11
C CYS A 395 -12.29 8.59 0.25
N GLN A 396 -13.34 9.27 0.69
CA GLN A 396 -13.34 10.66 1.09
C GLN A 396 -14.28 10.85 2.29
N SER A 397 -14.18 11.99 2.96
CA SER A 397 -15.14 12.35 4.00
C SER A 397 -16.56 12.47 3.41
N PRO A 398 -17.61 12.19 4.19
CA PRO A 398 -19.01 12.33 3.76
C PRO A 398 -19.32 13.68 3.11
N GLU A 399 -18.76 14.76 3.67
CA GLU A 399 -18.93 16.12 3.16
C GLU A 399 -18.31 16.28 1.76
N GLN A 400 -17.12 15.72 1.54
CA GLN A 400 -16.45 15.75 0.24
C GLN A 400 -17.17 14.88 -0.80
N ILE A 401 -17.72 13.74 -0.40
CA ILE A 401 -18.54 12.90 -1.29
C ILE A 401 -19.79 13.66 -1.76
N VAL A 402 -20.45 14.39 -0.85
CA VAL A 402 -21.59 15.24 -1.20
C VAL A 402 -21.19 16.33 -2.20
N LEU A 403 -20.05 17.00 -1.98
CA LEU A 403 -19.52 18.00 -2.91
C LEU A 403 -19.23 17.41 -4.29
N LEU A 404 -18.63 16.21 -4.34
CA LEU A 404 -18.40 15.47 -5.58
C LEU A 404 -19.71 15.20 -6.33
N PHE A 405 -20.79 14.83 -5.64
CA PHE A 405 -22.07 14.56 -6.31
C PHE A 405 -22.78 15.83 -6.77
N GLN A 406 -22.69 16.92 -6.02
CA GLN A 406 -23.30 18.19 -6.40
C GLN A 406 -22.68 18.76 -7.68
N SER A 407 -21.35 18.66 -7.81
CA SER A 407 -20.60 19.10 -8.98
C SER A 407 -20.77 18.14 -10.17
N SER A 408 -20.90 16.84 -9.91
CA SER A 408 -21.07 15.78 -10.91
C SER A 408 -22.47 15.69 -11.52
N SER A 409 -23.29 16.75 -11.48
CA SER A 409 -24.62 16.82 -12.10
C SER A 409 -24.64 16.48 -13.62
N GLN A 410 -23.48 16.25 -14.26
CA GLN A 410 -23.33 15.76 -15.63
C GLN A 410 -23.07 14.24 -15.76
N GLN A 411 -22.66 13.54 -14.70
CA GLN A 411 -22.49 12.08 -14.70
C GLN A 411 -23.70 11.41 -14.05
N LYS A 412 -24.38 10.53 -14.81
CA LYS A 412 -25.46 9.68 -14.30
C LYS A 412 -24.92 8.62 -13.35
N LEU A 413 -24.47 9.02 -12.17
CA LEU A 413 -24.25 8.09 -11.08
C LEU A 413 -25.61 7.51 -10.68
N PRO A 414 -25.72 6.18 -10.48
CA PRO A 414 -26.97 5.55 -10.08
C PRO A 414 -27.22 5.83 -8.60
N VAL A 415 -27.43 7.11 -8.25
CA VAL A 415 -27.65 7.51 -6.87
C VAL A 415 -29.12 7.37 -6.54
N LYS A 416 -29.44 6.59 -5.50
CA LYS A 416 -30.78 6.51 -4.96
C LYS A 416 -30.93 7.55 -3.86
N LEU A 417 -31.91 8.43 -4.01
CA LEU A 417 -32.19 9.48 -3.04
C LEU A 417 -32.80 8.91 -1.75
N PRO A 418 -32.50 9.49 -0.57
CA PRO A 418 -33.06 9.06 0.69
C PRO A 418 -34.57 9.31 0.76
N ASN A 419 -35.38 8.26 0.60
CA ASN A 419 -36.84 8.28 0.50
C ASN A 419 -37.35 9.03 -0.74
N ASP A 420 -38.36 8.50 -1.45
CA ASP A 420 -38.96 9.12 -2.66
C ASP A 420 -39.81 10.38 -2.35
N THR A 421 -39.37 11.19 -1.39
CA THR A 421 -39.99 12.46 -1.01
C THR A 421 -39.36 13.60 -1.79
N ARG A 422 -40.16 14.61 -2.14
CA ARG A 422 -39.71 15.78 -2.91
C ARG A 422 -38.54 16.57 -2.29
N ASN A 423 -38.21 16.34 -1.01
CA ASN A 423 -37.15 17.05 -0.27
C ASN A 423 -35.93 16.18 0.05
N ALA A 424 -35.89 14.95 -0.47
CA ALA A 424 -34.76 14.06 -0.31
C ALA A 424 -33.53 14.65 -1.01
N HIS A 425 -32.47 14.88 -0.25
CA HIS A 425 -31.18 15.32 -0.77
C HIS A 425 -30.09 14.45 -0.17
N ILE A 426 -29.01 14.28 -0.92
CA ILE A 426 -27.81 13.61 -0.44
C ILE A 426 -27.09 14.60 0.46
N ASP A 427 -27.14 14.38 1.77
CA ASP A 427 -26.39 15.13 2.77
C ASP A 427 -25.31 14.26 3.43
N ALA A 428 -24.47 14.90 4.24
CA ALA A 428 -23.38 14.20 4.92
C ALA A 428 -23.92 13.10 5.86
N ASN A 429 -25.06 13.33 6.51
CA ASN A 429 -25.68 12.34 7.42
C ASN A 429 -26.14 11.10 6.66
N TYR A 430 -26.78 11.26 5.51
CA TYR A 430 -27.17 10.14 4.67
C TYR A 430 -25.95 9.34 4.20
N MET A 431 -24.89 10.04 3.77
CA MET A 431 -23.64 9.37 3.40
C MET A 431 -23.02 8.62 4.57
N GLN A 432 -22.99 9.20 5.77
CA GLN A 432 -22.52 8.52 6.99
C GLN A 432 -23.33 7.25 7.27
N GLN A 433 -24.66 7.28 7.12
CA GLN A 433 -25.51 6.10 7.31
C GLN A 433 -25.22 5.00 6.28
N LEU A 434 -24.99 5.36 5.01
CA LEU A 434 -24.60 4.40 3.98
C LEU A 434 -23.23 3.76 4.30
N ILE A 435 -22.25 4.56 4.74
CA ILE A 435 -20.91 4.07 5.11
C ILE A 435 -20.99 3.19 6.35
N ALA A 436 -21.71 3.61 7.38
CA ALA A 436 -21.92 2.86 8.63
C ALA A 436 -22.51 1.48 8.33
N ASN A 437 -23.61 1.44 7.59
CA ASN A 437 -24.36 0.22 7.31
C ASN A 437 -23.76 -0.63 6.17
N GLY A 438 -22.68 -0.17 5.53
CA GLY A 438 -22.08 -0.84 4.39
C GLY A 438 -23.00 -0.94 3.18
N VAL A 439 -23.79 0.10 2.89
CA VAL A 439 -24.69 0.14 1.74
C VAL A 439 -24.09 1.02 0.65
N HIS A 440 -24.01 0.52 -0.57
CA HIS A 440 -23.53 1.28 -1.72
C HIS A 440 -24.43 2.48 -2.04
N ILE A 441 -23.92 3.47 -2.78
CA ILE A 441 -24.66 4.69 -3.15
C ILE A 441 -25.92 4.47 -3.99
N ASP A 442 -26.09 3.28 -4.55
CA ASP A 442 -27.35 2.86 -5.19
C ASP A 442 -28.47 2.55 -4.19
N GLY A 443 -28.17 2.59 -2.89
CA GLY A 443 -29.10 2.33 -1.79
C GLY A 443 -29.66 0.90 -1.76
N THR A 444 -29.04 -0.05 -2.48
CA THR A 444 -29.54 -1.43 -2.61
C THR A 444 -28.44 -2.49 -2.49
N THR A 445 -27.23 -2.19 -2.94
CA THR A 445 -26.13 -3.14 -2.93
C THR A 445 -25.49 -3.15 -1.55
N GLN A 446 -25.61 -4.27 -0.84
CA GLN A 446 -24.86 -4.50 0.39
C GLN A 446 -23.38 -4.75 0.07
N LEU A 447 -22.50 -4.01 0.72
CA LEU A 447 -21.06 -4.14 0.63
C LEU A 447 -20.57 -5.23 1.58
N LEU A 448 -19.45 -5.84 1.21
CA LEU A 448 -18.78 -6.85 2.03
C LEU A 448 -17.83 -6.13 3.00
N ARG A 449 -18.02 -6.38 4.30
CA ARG A 449 -17.10 -5.91 5.36
C ARG A 449 -15.83 -6.75 5.28
N LEU A 450 -14.70 -6.08 5.10
CA LEU A 450 -13.40 -6.72 5.08
C LEU A 450 -12.70 -6.51 6.42
N ARG A 451 -11.97 -7.52 6.88
CA ARG A 451 -11.13 -7.46 8.07
C ARG A 451 -9.68 -7.77 7.68
N GLU A 452 -8.74 -7.03 8.24
CA GLU A 452 -7.31 -7.18 7.95
C GLU A 452 -6.82 -8.63 8.16
N GLN A 453 -7.24 -9.26 9.26
CA GLN A 453 -6.80 -10.60 9.66
C GLN A 453 -7.29 -11.72 8.73
N SER A 454 -8.45 -11.54 8.07
CA SER A 454 -9.04 -12.58 7.22
C SER A 454 -8.69 -12.41 5.74
N GLU A 455 -8.20 -11.24 5.34
CA GLU A 455 -8.09 -10.84 3.95
C GLU A 455 -6.63 -10.57 3.55
N LYS A 456 -6.02 -11.50 2.81
CA LYS A 456 -4.65 -11.34 2.26
C LYS A 456 -4.45 -10.04 1.49
N TYR A 457 -5.48 -9.60 0.76
CA TYR A 457 -5.48 -8.37 -0.05
C TYR A 457 -6.36 -7.27 0.57
N PHE A 458 -6.34 -7.13 1.90
CA PHE A 458 -7.14 -6.13 2.61
C PHE A 458 -6.88 -4.69 2.10
N ALA A 459 -5.65 -4.20 2.24
CA ALA A 459 -5.23 -2.86 1.86
C ALA A 459 -3.81 -2.85 1.29
N PRO A 460 -3.35 -1.76 0.64
CA PRO A 460 -1.94 -1.60 0.29
C PRO A 460 -1.03 -1.71 1.51
N GLU A 461 0.11 -2.39 1.38
CA GLU A 461 1.07 -2.59 2.48
C GLU A 461 1.50 -1.27 3.13
N GLU A 462 1.74 -0.24 2.32
CA GLU A 462 2.09 1.10 2.81
C GLU A 462 1.03 1.69 3.76
N ALA A 463 -0.26 1.40 3.51
CA ALA A 463 -1.34 1.85 4.38
C ALA A 463 -1.31 1.11 5.72
N LEU A 464 -1.02 -0.20 5.69
CA LEU A 464 -0.94 -1.05 6.89
C LEU A 464 0.26 -0.66 7.77
N LEU A 465 1.43 -0.46 7.16
CA LEU A 465 2.64 -0.03 7.86
C LEU A 465 2.47 1.33 8.56
N HIS A 466 1.69 2.22 7.96
CA HIS A 466 1.40 3.56 8.48
C HIS A 466 -0.08 3.70 8.89
N SER A 467 -0.62 2.69 9.57
CA SER A 467 -2.05 2.61 9.91
C SER A 467 -2.59 3.83 10.66
N SER A 468 -1.78 4.46 11.52
CA SER A 468 -2.16 5.68 12.23
C SER A 468 -2.41 6.87 11.30
N GLN A 469 -1.71 6.94 10.16
CA GLN A 469 -1.87 8.00 9.18
C GLN A 469 -3.06 7.74 8.25
N TYR A 470 -3.31 6.47 7.91
CA TYR A 470 -4.35 6.07 6.96
C TYR A 470 -5.59 5.47 7.65
N GLY A 471 -5.80 5.79 8.92
CA GLY A 471 -6.84 5.18 9.75
C GLY A 471 -8.24 5.25 9.13
N GLN A 472 -8.63 6.38 8.53
CA GLN A 472 -9.94 6.51 7.88
C GLN A 472 -10.12 5.67 6.60
N LEU A 473 -9.02 5.21 5.99
CA LEU A 473 -9.07 4.28 4.86
C LEU A 473 -9.15 2.82 5.32
N LEU A 474 -8.71 2.52 6.55
CA LEU A 474 -8.58 1.16 7.07
C LEU A 474 -9.72 0.78 8.02
N VAL A 475 -10.30 1.75 8.73
CA VAL A 475 -11.32 1.52 9.74
C VAL A 475 -12.55 2.37 9.46
N ASN A 476 -13.73 1.78 9.63
CA ASN A 476 -14.99 2.49 9.57
C ASN A 476 -15.20 3.33 10.85
N LEU A 477 -15.01 4.63 10.76
CA LEU A 477 -15.20 5.56 11.89
C LEU A 477 -16.68 5.84 12.20
N TYR A 478 -17.59 5.43 11.31
CA TYR A 478 -19.04 5.64 11.42
C TYR A 478 -19.77 4.39 11.88
N ASP A 479 -19.02 3.32 12.17
CA ASP A 479 -19.56 2.07 12.68
C ASP A 479 -20.09 2.30 14.10
N VAL A 480 -21.38 2.03 14.29
CA VAL A 480 -22.06 2.20 15.58
C VAL A 480 -21.88 0.94 16.44
N ASP A 481 -21.47 -0.18 15.83
CA ASP A 481 -21.44 -1.52 16.45
C ASP A 481 -20.07 -1.89 17.05
N VAL A 482 -19.11 -0.94 17.08
CA VAL A 482 -17.77 -1.16 17.70
C VAL A 482 -17.87 -1.56 19.18
N LEU A 483 -19.01 -1.29 19.83
CA LEU A 483 -19.28 -1.71 21.21
C LEU A 483 -19.94 -3.09 21.34
N GLU A 484 -20.60 -3.60 20.30
CA GLU A 484 -21.20 -4.94 20.31
C GLU A 484 -20.18 -6.01 19.89
N ASP A 485 -19.30 -5.69 18.93
CA ASP A 485 -18.21 -6.59 18.48
C ASP A 485 -17.19 -6.91 19.61
N LEU A 486 -17.09 -6.07 20.67
CA LEU A 486 -16.26 -6.32 21.86
C LEU A 486 -16.95 -7.20 22.92
N GLN A 487 -18.26 -7.44 22.80
CA GLN A 487 -19.01 -8.28 23.74
C GLN A 487 -19.15 -9.73 23.25
N GLU A 488 -18.86 -10.00 21.98
CA GLU A 488 -18.87 -11.37 21.44
C GLU A 488 -17.53 -12.13 21.65
N GLU A 489 -16.50 -11.46 22.17
CA GLU A 489 -15.21 -12.07 22.54
C GLU A 489 -15.05 -12.35 24.07
N GLU A 490 -16.10 -12.22 24.89
CA GLU A 490 -16.11 -12.68 26.30
C GLU A 490 -16.76 -14.05 26.53
#